data_AF-A0A1I0R6Y7-F1
#
_entry.id   AF-A0A1I0R6Y7-F1
#
_cell.length_a   1.000
_cell.length_b   1.000
_cell.length_c   1.000
_cell.angle_alpha   90.00
_cell.angle_beta   90.00
_cell.angle_gamma   90.00
#
_symmetry.space_group_name_H-M   'P 1'
#
loop_
_entity.id
_entity.type
_entity.pdbx_description
1 polymer ?
#
loop_
_entity_poly.entity_id
_entity_poly.type
_entity_poly.pdbx_seq_one_letter_code
_entity_poly.pdbx_strand_id
1 'polypeptide(L)'
;MLRKSNQNKKIYIGLIVLGILSIIFGTVFQQYVESTPNLKMTAGMIVGVGGAFVAIGVIRLIKFKKSTPEKLKAEEIELKDERNIQILRATYSVVAAASILIFAIMAFVFLLMDYMVPAWITISGIYVEVVIFFIAYKIISSKM
;
A
#
# COMPACT_ATOMS: atom_id res chain seq x y z
N MET A 1 -18.07 0.56 20.16
CA MET A 1 -16.62 0.33 20.42
C MET A 1 -16.13 -1.04 19.92
N LEU A 2 -16.76 -2.17 20.25
CA LEU A 2 -16.30 -3.51 19.82
C LEU A 2 -16.38 -3.80 18.30
N ARG A 3 -17.31 -3.16 17.58
CA ARG A 3 -17.53 -3.40 16.14
C ARG A 3 -16.40 -2.88 15.24
N LYS A 4 -15.83 -1.71 15.59
CA LYS A 4 -14.76 -1.05 14.80
C LYS A 4 -13.39 -1.68 15.05
N SER A 5 -13.14 -2.17 16.27
CA SER A 5 -11.92 -2.92 16.59
C SER A 5 -11.89 -4.29 15.88
N ASN A 6 -13.05 -4.94 15.72
CA ASN A 6 -13.18 -6.15 14.92
C ASN A 6 -12.98 -5.90 13.40
N GLN A 7 -13.32 -4.71 12.90
CA GLN A 7 -13.07 -4.34 11.51
C GLN A 7 -11.57 -4.17 11.24
N ASN A 8 -10.83 -3.52 12.14
CA ASN A 8 -9.38 -3.43 12.04
C ASN A 8 -8.71 -4.81 12.11
N LYS A 9 -9.21 -5.70 12.99
CA LYS A 9 -8.75 -7.10 13.06
C LYS A 9 -8.93 -7.84 11.74
N LYS A 10 -10.08 -7.69 11.06
CA LYS A 10 -10.34 -8.29 9.74
C LYS A 10 -9.37 -7.78 8.68
N ILE A 11 -9.04 -6.48 8.68
CA ILE A 11 -8.06 -5.90 7.76
C ILE A 11 -6.69 -6.54 7.96
N TYR A 12 -6.22 -6.68 9.21
CA TYR A 12 -4.91 -7.29 9.48
C TYR A 12 -4.89 -8.78 9.14
N ILE A 13 -5.98 -9.51 9.37
CA ILE A 13 -6.10 -10.91 8.93
C ILE A 13 -6.06 -10.99 7.41
N GLY A 14 -6.80 -10.12 6.71
CA GLY A 14 -6.76 -10.03 5.25
C GLY A 14 -5.36 -9.74 4.72
N LEU A 15 -4.62 -8.84 5.38
CA LEU A 15 -3.22 -8.53 5.03
C LEU A 15 -2.30 -9.75 5.19
N ILE A 16 -2.47 -10.54 6.26
CA ILE A 16 -1.72 -11.80 6.45
C ILE A 16 -2.06 -12.80 5.36
N VAL A 17 -3.35 -12.99 5.05
CA VAL A 17 -3.78 -13.92 4.00
C VAL A 17 -3.21 -13.51 2.65
N LEU A 18 -3.30 -12.23 2.30
CA LEU A 18 -2.70 -11.68 1.09
C LEU A 18 -1.18 -11.94 1.06
N GLY A 19 -0.48 -11.68 2.17
CA GLY A 19 0.95 -11.92 2.28
C GLY A 19 1.34 -13.39 2.11
N ILE A 20 0.59 -14.32 2.71
CA ILE A 20 0.79 -15.76 2.54
C ILE A 20 0.56 -16.17 1.08
N LEU A 21 -0.52 -15.69 0.46
CA LEU A 21 -0.79 -15.97 -0.95
C LEU A 21 0.33 -15.44 -1.85
N SER A 22 0.85 -14.24 -1.59
CA SER A 22 2.00 -13.69 -2.32
C SER A 22 3.28 -14.52 -2.13
N ILE A 23 3.56 -15.02 -0.92
CA ILE A 23 4.72 -15.88 -0.66
C ILE A 23 4.59 -17.22 -1.39
N ILE A 24 3.42 -17.86 -1.32
CA ILE A 24 3.15 -19.13 -2.01
C ILE A 24 3.28 -18.91 -3.51
N PHE A 25 2.61 -17.88 -4.04
CA PHE A 25 2.66 -17.56 -5.46
C PHE A 25 4.08 -17.27 -5.93
N GLY A 26 4.84 -16.42 -5.23
CA GLY A 26 6.21 -16.10 -5.58
C GLY A 26 7.15 -17.32 -5.55
N THR A 27 7.04 -18.16 -4.51
CA THR A 27 7.85 -19.38 -4.38
C THR A 27 7.52 -20.40 -5.48
N VAL A 28 6.23 -20.64 -5.73
CA VAL A 28 5.78 -21.57 -6.78
C VAL A 28 6.17 -21.03 -8.16
N PHE A 29 5.96 -19.74 -8.42
CA PHE A 29 6.34 -19.10 -9.67
C PHE A 29 7.85 -19.18 -9.93
N GLN A 30 8.68 -19.06 -8.89
CA GLN A 30 10.12 -19.22 -9.01
C GLN A 30 10.54 -20.63 -9.48
N GLN A 31 9.77 -21.67 -9.17
CA GLN A 31 10.02 -23.04 -9.62
C GLN A 31 9.68 -23.25 -11.10
N TYR A 32 8.68 -22.53 -11.63
CA TYR A 32 8.28 -22.65 -13.04
C TYR A 32 9.09 -21.76 -14.00
N VAL A 33 9.76 -20.73 -13.47
CA VAL A 33 10.55 -19.81 -14.28
C VAL A 33 12.03 -20.17 -14.18
N GLU A 34 12.43 -21.29 -14.79
CA GLU A 34 13.83 -21.74 -14.72
C GLU A 34 14.78 -20.92 -15.59
N SER A 35 14.29 -20.34 -16.69
CA SER A 35 15.14 -19.87 -17.80
C SER A 35 15.36 -18.35 -17.88
N THR A 36 14.70 -17.54 -17.05
CA THR A 36 14.81 -16.06 -17.12
C THR A 36 15.23 -15.45 -15.78
N PRO A 37 16.49 -14.99 -15.63
CA PRO A 37 17.00 -14.42 -14.37
C PRO A 37 16.14 -13.27 -13.82
N ASN A 38 15.63 -12.40 -14.69
CA ASN A 38 14.83 -11.24 -14.31
C ASN A 38 13.50 -11.65 -13.65
N LEU A 39 12.84 -12.68 -14.18
CA LEU A 39 11.59 -13.20 -13.64
C LEU A 39 11.79 -13.91 -12.29
N LYS A 40 12.93 -14.58 -12.09
CA LYS A 40 13.30 -15.12 -10.77
C LYS A 40 13.49 -13.99 -9.74
N MET A 41 14.11 -12.88 -10.14
CA MET A 41 14.27 -11.71 -9.26
C MET A 41 12.92 -11.09 -8.88
N THR A 42 12.01 -10.92 -9.85
CA THR A 42 10.64 -10.44 -9.58
C THR A 42 9.88 -11.37 -8.64
N ALA A 43 10.01 -12.69 -8.82
CA ALA A 43 9.42 -13.69 -7.92
C ALA A 43 9.91 -13.50 -6.47
N GLY A 44 11.22 -13.31 -6.29
CA GLY A 44 11.81 -13.03 -4.98
C GLY A 44 11.31 -11.72 -4.35
N MET A 45 11.11 -10.67 -5.15
CA MET A 45 10.51 -9.42 -4.66
C MET A 45 9.08 -9.63 -4.16
N ILE A 46 8.26 -10.41 -4.87
CA ILE A 46 6.88 -10.73 -4.46
C ILE A 46 6.87 -11.49 -3.13
N VAL A 47 7.80 -12.44 -2.94
CA VAL A 47 7.97 -13.15 -1.66
C VAL A 47 8.36 -12.16 -0.55
N GLY A 48 9.30 -11.25 -0.81
CA GLY A 48 9.74 -10.24 0.16
C GLY A 48 8.60 -9.30 0.60
N VAL A 49 7.82 -8.78 -0.35
CA VAL A 49 6.64 -7.93 -0.05
C VAL A 49 5.59 -8.73 0.72
N GLY A 50 5.33 -9.98 0.33
CA GLY A 50 4.42 -10.87 1.05
C GLY A 50 4.86 -11.09 2.50
N GLY A 51 6.16 -11.29 2.74
CA GLY A 51 6.75 -11.39 4.07
C GLY A 51 6.52 -10.15 4.93
N ALA A 52 6.70 -8.95 4.36
CA ALA A 52 6.43 -7.70 5.04
C ALA A 52 4.95 -7.57 5.45
N PHE A 53 4.01 -7.94 4.58
CA PHE A 53 2.58 -7.94 4.88
C PHE A 53 2.20 -8.89 6.02
N VAL A 54 2.77 -10.11 6.02
CA VAL A 54 2.59 -11.06 7.12
C VAL A 54 3.13 -10.48 8.42
N ALA A 55 4.37 -9.96 8.42
CA ALA A 55 5.01 -9.39 9.61
C ALA A 55 4.19 -8.23 10.19
N ILE A 56 3.80 -7.25 9.36
CA ILE A 56 3.00 -6.10 9.77
C ILE A 56 1.65 -6.55 10.35
N GLY A 57 0.97 -7.48 9.68
CA GLY A 57 -0.32 -8.00 10.13
C GLY A 57 -0.21 -8.70 11.49
N VAL A 58 0.80 -9.57 11.67
CA VAL A 58 1.02 -10.27 12.93
C VAL A 58 1.36 -9.31 14.07
N ILE A 59 2.30 -8.37 13.84
CA ILE A 59 2.68 -7.36 14.85
C ILE A 59 1.45 -6.55 15.29
N ARG A 60 0.62 -6.12 14.34
CA ARG A 60 -0.61 -5.37 14.63
C ARG A 60 -1.63 -6.20 15.41
N LEU A 61 -1.80 -7.49 15.07
CA LEU A 61 -2.69 -8.39 15.82
C LEU A 61 -2.20 -8.64 17.25
N ILE A 62 -0.89 -8.80 17.46
CA ILE A 62 -0.30 -8.94 18.79
C ILE A 62 -0.49 -7.67 19.60
N LYS A 63 -0.18 -6.49 19.01
CA LYS A 63 -0.40 -5.19 19.65
C LYS A 63 -1.86 -5.04 20.05
N PHE A 64 -2.79 -5.39 19.17
CA PHE A 64 -4.22 -5.35 19.44
C PHE A 64 -4.62 -6.26 20.60
N LYS A 65 -4.13 -7.50 20.65
CA LYS A 65 -4.42 -8.46 21.73
C LYS A 65 -3.86 -8.01 23.08
N LYS A 66 -2.70 -7.33 23.09
CA LYS A 66 -2.03 -6.86 24.32
C LYS A 66 -2.50 -5.47 24.79
N SER A 67 -3.28 -4.75 23.98
CA SER A 67 -3.71 -3.39 24.32
C SER A 67 -4.89 -3.40 25.29
N THR A 68 -4.84 -2.57 26.32
CA THR A 68 -5.95 -2.39 27.26
C THR A 68 -7.08 -1.59 26.62
N PRO A 69 -8.34 -1.79 27.05
CA PRO A 69 -9.49 -1.03 26.52
C PRO A 69 -9.32 0.48 26.63
N GLU A 70 -8.66 0.97 27.67
CA GLU A 70 -8.37 2.40 27.87
C GLU A 70 -7.41 2.95 26.82
N LYS A 71 -6.32 2.22 26.53
CA LYS A 71 -5.35 2.62 25.49
C LYS A 71 -6.00 2.65 24.09
N LEU A 72 -6.87 1.69 23.80
CA LEU A 72 -7.61 1.66 22.53
C LEU A 72 -8.60 2.83 22.41
N LYS A 73 -9.22 3.25 23.51
CA LYS A 73 -10.09 4.45 23.52
C LYS A 73 -9.28 5.73 23.33
N ALA A 74 -8.13 5.85 24.01
CA ALA A 74 -7.25 7.00 23.85
C ALA A 74 -6.75 7.15 22.40
N GLU A 75 -6.31 6.05 21.77
CA GLU A 75 -5.89 6.03 20.37
C GLU A 75 -7.06 6.42 19.43
N GLU A 76 -8.29 5.99 19.70
CA GLU A 76 -9.45 6.40 18.88
C GLU A 76 -9.79 7.90 19.03
N ILE A 77 -9.60 8.47 20.22
CA ILE A 77 -9.80 9.91 20.46
C ILE A 77 -8.74 10.70 19.69
N GLU A 78 -7.47 10.31 19.81
CA GLU A 78 -6.38 10.95 19.07
C GLU A 78 -6.59 10.86 17.55
N LEU A 79 -7.03 9.71 17.02
CA LEU A 79 -7.29 9.57 15.59
C LEU A 79 -8.44 10.44 15.07
N LYS A 80 -9.36 10.85 15.95
CA LYS A 80 -10.50 11.72 15.61
C LYS A 80 -10.27 13.18 15.95
N ASP A 81 -9.15 13.50 16.58
CA ASP A 81 -8.75 14.87 16.85
C ASP A 81 -8.62 15.64 15.52
N GLU A 82 -9.24 16.81 15.46
CA GLU A 82 -9.26 17.67 14.27
C GLU A 82 -7.85 17.98 13.78
N ARG A 83 -6.90 18.21 14.69
CA ARG A 83 -5.51 18.48 14.33
C ARG A 83 -4.87 17.29 13.64
N ASN A 84 -5.08 16.09 14.17
CA ASN A 84 -4.53 14.87 13.59
C ASN A 84 -5.16 14.56 12.23
N ILE A 85 -6.46 14.84 12.07
CA ILE A 85 -7.14 14.73 10.77
C ILE A 85 -6.54 15.71 9.76
N GLN A 86 -6.27 16.96 10.15
CA GLN A 86 -5.66 17.96 9.27
C GLN A 86 -4.24 17.57 8.86
N ILE A 87 -3.41 17.13 9.82
CA ILE A 87 -2.06 16.63 9.54
C ILE A 87 -2.11 15.43 8.58
N LEU A 88 -3.03 14.50 8.81
CA LEU A 88 -3.20 13.32 7.97
C LEU A 88 -3.60 13.71 6.54
N ARG A 89 -4.56 14.63 6.38
CA ARG A 89 -4.96 15.14 5.05
C ARG A 89 -3.79 15.82 4.33
N ALA A 90 -3.04 16.67 5.02
CA ALA A 90 -1.86 17.32 4.47
C ALA A 90 -0.79 16.30 4.05
N THR A 91 -0.59 15.26 4.86
CA THR A 91 0.34 14.17 4.56
C THR A 91 -0.06 13.42 3.30
N TYR A 92 -1.36 13.09 3.13
CA TYR A 92 -1.83 12.45 1.91
C TYR A 92 -1.59 13.31 0.66
N SER A 93 -1.77 14.63 0.75
CA SER A 93 -1.47 15.53 -0.37
C SER A 93 0.03 15.53 -0.73
N VAL A 94 0.92 15.56 0.26
CA VAL A 94 2.37 15.50 0.04
C VAL A 94 2.78 14.16 -0.57
N VAL A 95 2.23 13.04 -0.06
CA VAL A 95 2.51 11.70 -0.59
C VAL A 95 2.02 11.55 -2.03
N ALA A 96 0.84 12.08 -2.35
CA ALA A 96 0.31 12.06 -3.73
C ALA A 96 1.15 12.91 -4.70
N ALA A 97 1.73 14.02 -4.25
CA ALA A 97 2.67 14.78 -5.06
C ALA A 97 3.99 14.01 -5.25
N ALA A 98 4.47 13.36 -4.18
CA ALA A 98 5.70 12.57 -4.21
C ALA A 98 5.57 11.32 -5.09
N SER A 99 4.42 10.65 -5.12
CA SER A 99 4.17 9.49 -5.99
C SER A 99 4.29 9.87 -7.47
N ILE A 100 3.68 10.97 -7.90
CA ILE A 100 3.81 11.48 -9.27
C ILE A 100 5.29 11.70 -9.63
N LEU A 101 6.07 12.29 -8.72
CA LEU A 101 7.51 12.51 -8.92
C LEU A 101 8.30 11.19 -9.01
N ILE A 102 7.98 10.21 -8.16
CA ILE A 102 8.59 8.87 -8.22
C ILE A 102 8.28 8.19 -9.56
N PHE A 103 7.02 8.23 -10.02
CA PHE A 103 6.63 7.66 -11.32
C PHE A 103 7.32 8.38 -12.49
N ALA A 104 7.46 9.71 -12.41
CA ALA A 104 8.18 10.48 -13.42
C ALA A 104 9.66 10.08 -13.49
N ILE A 105 10.35 10.01 -12.35
CA ILE A 105 11.76 9.56 -12.29
C ILE A 105 11.88 8.14 -12.84
N MET A 106 10.97 7.24 -12.46
CA MET A 106 10.97 5.85 -12.94
C MET A 106 10.75 5.76 -14.46
N ALA A 107 9.87 6.58 -15.03
CA ALA A 107 9.69 6.68 -16.48
C ALA A 107 10.99 7.12 -17.18
N PHE A 108 11.68 8.15 -16.66
CA PHE A 108 12.97 8.57 -17.18
C PHE A 108 14.03 7.47 -17.11
N VAL A 109 14.12 6.75 -15.99
CA VAL A 109 15.04 5.61 -15.85
C VAL A 109 14.74 4.53 -16.89
N PHE A 110 13.47 4.18 -17.12
CA PHE A 110 13.11 3.21 -18.14
C PHE A 110 13.40 3.68 -19.56
N LEU A 111 13.19 4.96 -19.88
CA LEU A 111 13.57 5.52 -21.18
C LEU A 111 15.09 5.48 -21.38
N LEU A 112 15.88 5.82 -20.36
CA LEU A 112 17.35 5.75 -20.41
C LEU A 112 17.88 4.32 -20.59
N MET A 113 17.15 3.34 -20.09
CA MET A 113 17.46 1.90 -20.26
C MET A 113 16.89 1.30 -21.55
N ASP A 114 16.28 2.11 -22.42
CA ASP A 114 15.60 1.69 -23.65
C ASP A 114 14.42 0.72 -23.42
N TYR A 115 13.82 0.78 -22.23
CA TYR A 115 12.65 0.00 -21.83
C TYR A 115 11.36 0.76 -22.13
N MET A 116 11.01 0.81 -23.42
CA MET A 116 9.85 1.57 -23.91
C MET A 116 8.52 1.13 -23.30
N VAL A 117 8.23 -0.18 -23.25
CA VAL A 117 6.95 -0.67 -22.73
C VAL A 117 6.76 -0.31 -21.25
N PRO A 118 7.71 -0.61 -20.33
CA PRO A 118 7.63 -0.17 -18.94
C PRO A 118 7.53 1.35 -18.78
N ALA A 119 8.24 2.15 -19.59
CA ALA A 119 8.16 3.61 -19.56
C ALA A 119 6.75 4.12 -19.90
N TRP A 120 6.10 3.56 -20.93
CA TRP A 120 4.73 3.94 -21.26
C TRP A 120 3.72 3.50 -20.20
N ILE A 121 3.93 2.34 -19.56
CA ILE A 121 3.10 1.89 -18.44
C ILE A 121 3.22 2.87 -17.26
N THR A 122 4.43 3.28 -16.89
CA THR A 122 4.61 4.23 -15.76
C THR A 122 4.05 5.60 -16.08
N ILE A 123 4.22 6.11 -17.31
CA ILE A 123 3.59 7.36 -17.77
C ILE A 123 2.06 7.25 -17.69
N SER A 124 1.47 6.14 -18.15
CA SER A 124 0.02 5.93 -18.06
C SER A 124 -0.47 5.92 -16.61
N GLY A 125 0.33 5.39 -15.68
CA GLY A 125 0.05 5.40 -14.25
C GLY A 125 -0.11 6.83 -13.69
N ILE A 126 0.73 7.77 -14.13
CA ILE A 126 0.62 9.19 -13.76
C ILE A 126 -0.72 9.76 -14.23
N TYR A 127 -1.13 9.49 -15.47
CA TYR A 127 -2.42 9.95 -15.98
C TYR A 127 -3.59 9.37 -15.19
N VAL A 128 -3.54 8.08 -14.83
CA VAL A 128 -4.56 7.44 -13.98
C VAL A 128 -4.63 8.12 -12.62
N GLU A 129 -3.49 8.42 -12.00
CA GLU A 129 -3.42 9.12 -10.71
C GLU A 129 -4.04 10.51 -10.77
N VAL A 130 -3.77 11.27 -11.83
CA VAL A 130 -4.37 12.58 -12.09
C VAL A 130 -5.89 12.48 -12.28
N VAL A 131 -6.37 11.50 -13.05
CA VAL A 131 -7.82 11.27 -13.23
C VAL A 131 -8.49 10.92 -11.91
N ILE A 132 -7.90 10.03 -11.11
CA ILE A 132 -8.40 9.66 -9.78
C ILE A 132 -8.45 10.90 -8.88
N PHE A 133 -7.42 11.74 -8.91
CA PHE A 133 -7.40 12.99 -8.16
C PHE A 133 -8.58 13.90 -8.53
N PHE A 134 -8.84 14.11 -9.82
CA PHE A 134 -9.98 14.94 -10.25
C PHE A 134 -11.33 14.34 -9.84
N ILE A 135 -11.51 13.03 -9.97
CA ILE A 135 -12.74 12.34 -9.55
C ILE A 135 -12.93 12.48 -8.03
N ALA A 136 -11.88 12.22 -7.26
CA ALA A 136 -11.91 12.33 -5.80
C ALA A 136 -12.19 13.77 -5.36
N TYR A 137 -11.52 14.75 -5.98
CA TYR A 137 -11.74 16.17 -5.73
C TYR A 137 -13.20 16.56 -5.97
N LYS A 138 -13.78 16.17 -7.11
CA LYS A 138 -15.19 16.45 -7.44
C LYS A 138 -16.16 15.84 -6.43
N ILE A 139 -15.94 14.57 -6.05
CA ILE A 139 -16.83 13.89 -5.10
C ILE A 139 -16.74 14.53 -3.72
N ILE A 140 -15.53 14.85 -3.26
CA ILE A 140 -15.32 15.43 -1.93
C ILE A 140 -15.81 16.87 -1.88
N SER A 141 -15.52 17.69 -2.89
CA SER A 141 -15.98 19.08 -2.96
C SER A 141 -17.50 19.19 -3.08
N SER A 142 -18.16 18.23 -3.74
CA SER A 142 -19.63 18.21 -3.80
C SER A 142 -20.33 17.84 -2.48
N LYS A 143 -19.58 17.31 -1.49
CA LYS A 143 -20.10 16.88 -0.19
C LYS A 143 -19.76 17.83 0.96
N MET A 144 -18.86 18.78 0.73
CA MET A 144 -18.51 19.85 1.67
C MET A 144 -19.40 21.06 1.42
#